data_AF-A0A327NR97-F1
#
_entry.id   AF-A0A327NR97-F1
#
_cell.length_a   1.000
_cell.length_b   1.000
_cell.length_c   1.000
_cell.angle_alpha   90.00
_cell.angle_beta   90.00
_cell.angle_gamma   90.00
#
_symmetry.space_group_name_H-M   'P 1'
#
loop_
_entity.id
_entity.type
_entity.pdbx_description
1 polymer ?
#
loop_
_entity_poly.entity_id
_entity_poly.type
_entity_poly.pdbx_seq_one_letter_code
_entity_poly.pdbx_strand_id
1 'polypeptide(L)'
;MSRFGGFLRERFSLEEDKQDEADVIESIRRGIEFKGINLWTLIFAIFIASIGLNVNSTAVIIGAMLISPLMGPIMGIGLGIGINDLMMIQQALKNLSIAVFISLLTSTIYFLISPLHIAQSELLARTSPTVWDAFIAFFGGLAGIVAGSRRDKITNVVPGVAIATALMPPICTAGYGLASGNLYYFAGAFYLFLINSVCISLATFLIVRFLDYQQKEYPTPEVERRVRNTIWVAVLIVVVPSSYLGYQIVRKTIFEQNAKRFVANEFNFDNRQLVSYTARYNRHQSILELSLVGEPLQKDSINLLRAKLLPYGLADAQLVVKQGSFKDAEIDVDALKNTVTDQVIKYSQSSIARKDHIIDSLRRYIDLTQSAHISVPDLRNELKTLMPDVQTFTAAQSLVMNRNSTRPDTVMLVYARFSRKHTQAERQRIEKWLQSRTKSKRIKLLVE
;
A
#
# COMPACT_ATOMS: atom_id res chain seq x y z
N MET A 1 -17.07 -40.56 -5.00
CA MET A 1 -17.36 -39.13 -4.71
C MET A 1 -17.64 -38.84 -3.22
N SER A 2 -18.16 -39.77 -2.40
CA SER A 2 -18.47 -39.51 -0.97
C SER A 2 -17.26 -39.25 -0.06
N ARG A 3 -16.10 -39.90 -0.31
CA ARG A 3 -14.86 -39.67 0.46
C ARG A 3 -14.25 -38.28 0.27
N PHE A 4 -14.41 -37.69 -0.92
CA PHE A 4 -13.90 -36.33 -1.18
C PHE A 4 -14.77 -35.26 -0.52
N GLY A 5 -16.10 -35.47 -0.48
CA GLY A 5 -17.02 -34.60 0.26
C GLY A 5 -16.81 -34.63 1.77
N GLY A 6 -16.56 -35.82 2.34
CA GLY A 6 -16.20 -35.96 3.76
C GLY A 6 -14.87 -35.30 4.10
N PHE A 7 -13.84 -35.52 3.28
CA PHE A 7 -12.52 -34.90 3.43
C PHE A 7 -12.56 -33.36 3.34
N LEU A 8 -13.35 -32.81 2.42
CA LEU A 8 -13.56 -31.36 2.33
C LEU A 8 -14.36 -30.84 3.54
N ARG A 9 -15.41 -31.54 3.97
CA ARG A 9 -16.21 -31.11 5.11
C ARG A 9 -15.41 -31.08 6.41
N GLU A 10 -14.53 -32.07 6.64
CA GLU A 10 -13.64 -32.11 7.81
C GLU A 10 -12.62 -30.95 7.78
N ARG A 11 -12.00 -30.67 6.63
CA ARG A 11 -10.98 -29.61 6.48
C ARG A 11 -11.54 -28.19 6.48
N PHE A 12 -12.79 -28.00 6.06
CA PHE A 12 -13.46 -26.71 5.96
C PHE A 12 -14.55 -26.52 7.02
N SER A 13 -14.72 -27.46 7.96
CA SER A 13 -15.63 -27.30 9.09
C SER A 13 -15.13 -26.19 10.01
N LEU A 14 -15.97 -25.17 10.20
CA LEU A 14 -15.74 -24.12 11.18
C LEU A 14 -16.32 -24.49 12.57
N GLU A 15 -16.90 -25.69 12.72
CA GLU A 15 -17.59 -26.13 13.94
C GLU A 15 -16.64 -26.64 15.03
N GLU A 16 -15.47 -27.21 14.67
CA GLU A 16 -14.53 -27.82 15.63
C GLU A 16 -13.85 -26.80 16.56
N ASP A 17 -13.54 -25.60 16.05
CA ASP A 17 -12.85 -24.52 16.79
C ASP A 17 -13.78 -23.35 17.17
N LYS A 18 -15.11 -23.52 17.01
CA LYS A 18 -16.09 -22.46 17.20
C LYS A 18 -16.13 -22.02 18.68
N GLN A 19 -15.86 -20.73 18.92
CA GLN A 19 -16.09 -20.13 20.23
C GLN A 19 -17.59 -20.09 20.53
N ASP A 20 -17.95 -20.16 21.81
CA ASP A 20 -19.34 -20.03 22.24
C ASP A 20 -19.91 -18.72 21.68
N GLU A 21 -21.07 -18.84 21.02
CA GLU A 21 -21.69 -17.75 20.27
C GLU A 21 -21.88 -16.49 21.13
N ALA A 22 -22.29 -16.68 22.39
CA ALA A 22 -22.50 -15.60 23.35
C ALA A 22 -21.22 -14.80 23.61
N ASP A 23 -20.06 -15.46 23.68
CA ASP A 23 -18.78 -14.78 23.90
C ASP A 23 -18.37 -13.97 22.65
N VAL A 24 -18.62 -14.50 21.45
CA VAL A 24 -18.31 -13.79 20.20
C VAL A 24 -19.19 -12.54 20.10
N ILE A 25 -20.49 -12.66 20.37
CA ILE A 25 -21.44 -11.54 20.38
C ILE A 25 -21.01 -10.48 21.40
N GLU A 26 -20.68 -10.89 22.62
CA GLU A 26 -20.25 -9.99 23.69
C GLU A 26 -18.90 -9.30 23.36
N SER A 27 -17.96 -10.01 22.72
CA SER A 27 -16.68 -9.43 22.30
C SER A 27 -16.87 -8.33 21.26
N ILE A 28 -17.73 -8.54 20.26
CA ILE A 28 -18.06 -7.55 19.24
C ILE A 28 -18.86 -6.41 19.88
N ARG A 29 -19.79 -6.72 20.80
CA ARG A 29 -20.58 -5.71 21.53
C ARG A 29 -19.69 -4.77 22.35
N ARG A 30 -18.68 -5.29 23.05
CA ARG A 30 -17.67 -4.46 23.74
C ARG A 30 -16.86 -3.62 22.75
N GLY A 31 -16.56 -4.17 21.57
CA GLY A 31 -15.92 -3.43 20.48
C GLY A 31 -16.78 -2.29 19.89
N ILE A 32 -18.11 -2.36 20.02
CA ILE A 32 -19.01 -1.27 19.61
C ILE A 32 -18.90 -0.08 20.57
N GLU A 33 -18.60 -0.30 21.85
CA GLU A 33 -18.57 0.77 22.83
C GLU A 33 -17.43 1.76 22.59
N PHE A 34 -17.81 2.97 22.17
CA PHE A 34 -16.89 4.03 21.80
C PHE A 34 -16.87 5.11 22.89
N LYS A 35 -16.20 4.84 24.01
CA LYS A 35 -16.07 5.78 25.15
C LYS A 35 -14.64 5.80 25.68
N GLY A 36 -14.24 6.95 26.24
CA GLY A 36 -12.99 7.10 26.99
C GLY A 36 -11.74 6.74 26.18
N ILE A 37 -11.10 5.63 26.55
CA ILE A 37 -9.83 5.17 25.99
C ILE A 37 -9.91 4.97 24.47
N ASN A 38 -10.95 4.29 23.97
CA ASN A 38 -11.10 4.02 22.53
C ASN A 38 -11.17 5.31 21.69
N LEU A 39 -11.76 6.36 22.25
CA LEU A 39 -11.85 7.67 21.58
C LEU A 39 -10.48 8.33 21.47
N TRP A 40 -9.72 8.34 22.56
CA TRP A 40 -8.36 8.88 22.59
C TRP A 40 -7.42 8.08 21.69
N THR A 41 -7.51 6.75 21.72
CA THR A 41 -6.75 5.88 20.82
C THR A 41 -7.06 6.19 19.37
N LEU A 42 -8.34 6.39 19.00
CA LEU A 42 -8.71 6.81 17.65
C LEU A 42 -8.05 8.15 17.28
N ILE A 43 -8.16 9.17 18.14
CA ILE A 43 -7.58 10.50 17.87
C ILE A 43 -6.07 10.39 17.62
N PHE A 44 -5.34 9.67 18.49
CA PHE A 44 -3.90 9.47 18.31
C PHE A 44 -3.59 8.67 17.06
N ALA A 45 -4.35 7.62 16.77
CA ALA A 45 -4.18 6.84 15.56
C ALA A 45 -4.39 7.73 14.32
N ILE A 46 -5.40 8.60 14.30
CA ILE A 46 -5.66 9.52 13.17
C ILE A 46 -4.52 10.51 12.98
N PHE A 47 -3.93 11.05 14.06
CA PHE A 47 -2.72 11.86 13.96
C PHE A 47 -1.56 11.08 13.35
N ILE A 48 -1.28 9.88 13.84
CA ILE A 48 -0.18 9.03 13.34
C ILE A 48 -0.42 8.68 11.85
N ALA A 49 -1.66 8.34 11.47
CA ALA A 49 -2.01 8.04 10.08
C ALA A 49 -1.87 9.28 9.19
N SER A 50 -2.29 10.45 9.65
CA SER A 50 -2.19 11.69 8.88
C SER A 50 -0.74 12.13 8.69
N ILE A 51 0.10 11.97 9.73
CA ILE A 51 1.55 12.15 9.63
C ILE A 51 2.14 11.14 8.64
N GLY A 52 1.76 9.86 8.76
CA GLY A 52 2.20 8.80 7.86
C GLY A 52 1.87 9.06 6.39
N LEU A 53 0.67 9.57 6.11
CA LEU A 53 0.25 9.99 4.77
C LEU A 53 1.08 11.19 4.26
N ASN A 54 1.36 12.15 5.13
CA ASN A 54 2.10 13.36 4.77
C ASN A 54 3.60 13.08 4.50
N VAL A 55 4.19 12.14 5.24
CA VAL A 55 5.58 11.69 5.05
C VAL A 55 5.71 10.49 4.11
N ASN A 56 4.60 10.07 3.47
CA ASN A 56 4.56 8.96 2.52
C ASN A 56 5.11 7.63 3.09
N SER A 57 4.83 7.32 4.36
CA SER A 57 5.36 6.14 5.06
C SER A 57 4.29 5.09 5.31
N THR A 58 4.28 4.06 4.46
CA THR A 58 3.34 2.92 4.55
C THR A 58 3.46 2.19 5.89
N ALA A 59 4.66 2.08 6.47
CA ALA A 59 4.86 1.40 7.76
C ALA A 59 4.16 2.14 8.93
N VAL A 60 4.25 3.47 8.96
CA VAL A 60 3.58 4.29 9.98
C VAL A 60 2.06 4.24 9.80
N ILE A 61 1.61 4.27 8.55
CA ILE A 61 0.20 4.15 8.18
C ILE A 61 -0.36 2.79 8.68
N ILE A 62 0.35 1.68 8.46
CA ILE A 62 -0.05 0.35 8.95
C ILE A 62 -0.04 0.28 10.48
N GLY A 63 0.95 0.90 11.14
CA GLY A 63 0.99 0.99 12.60
C GLY A 63 -0.25 1.69 13.18
N ALA A 64 -0.69 2.79 12.56
CA ALA A 64 -1.89 3.52 12.96
C ALA A 64 -3.17 2.70 12.74
N MET A 65 -3.25 1.98 11.63
CA MET A 65 -4.37 1.08 11.31
C MET A 65 -4.59 0.02 12.39
N LEU A 66 -3.51 -0.61 12.85
CA LEU A 66 -3.54 -1.70 13.82
C LEU A 66 -4.12 -1.32 15.19
N ILE A 67 -3.91 -0.09 15.61
CA ILE A 67 -4.37 0.41 16.91
C ILE A 67 -5.76 1.05 16.85
N SER A 68 -6.29 1.30 15.65
CA SER A 68 -7.53 2.07 15.47
C SER A 68 -8.78 1.23 15.78
N PRO A 69 -9.66 1.67 16.71
CA PRO A 69 -10.85 0.91 17.10
C PRO A 69 -12.06 1.09 16.15
N LEU A 70 -11.86 1.47 14.89
CA LEU A 70 -12.95 1.68 13.91
C LEU A 70 -13.69 0.38 13.51
N MET A 71 -13.03 -0.77 13.65
CA MET A 71 -13.57 -2.05 13.20
C MET A 71 -14.78 -2.52 14.01
N GLY A 72 -14.78 -2.28 15.32
CA GLY A 72 -15.80 -2.78 16.25
C GLY A 72 -17.23 -2.35 15.87
N PRO A 73 -17.50 -1.05 15.70
CA PRO A 73 -18.81 -0.57 15.26
C PRO A 73 -19.25 -1.13 13.89
N ILE A 74 -18.34 -1.26 12.91
CA ILE A 74 -18.69 -1.76 11.57
C ILE A 74 -19.06 -3.25 11.62
N MET A 75 -18.28 -4.07 12.33
CA MET A 75 -18.62 -5.47 12.56
C MET A 75 -19.90 -5.62 13.38
N GLY A 76 -20.12 -4.71 14.33
CA GLY A 76 -21.34 -4.65 15.15
C GLY A 76 -22.62 -4.44 14.33
N ILE A 77 -22.57 -3.61 13.29
CA ILE A 77 -23.69 -3.45 12.34
C ILE A 77 -23.98 -4.79 11.64
N GLY A 78 -22.95 -5.44 11.09
CA GLY A 78 -23.12 -6.70 10.37
C GLY A 78 -23.62 -7.84 11.26
N LEU A 79 -23.09 -7.95 12.48
CA LEU A 79 -23.55 -8.92 13.47
C LEU A 79 -24.99 -8.63 13.89
N GLY A 80 -25.32 -7.38 14.20
CA GLY A 80 -26.68 -6.97 14.59
C GLY A 80 -27.72 -7.27 13.50
N ILE A 81 -27.36 -7.12 12.22
CA ILE A 81 -28.22 -7.54 11.09
C ILE A 81 -28.37 -9.07 11.08
N GLY A 82 -27.28 -9.82 11.32
CA GLY A 82 -27.30 -11.28 11.32
C GLY A 82 -28.16 -11.90 12.41
N ILE A 83 -28.13 -11.34 13.62
CA ILE A 83 -28.91 -11.81 14.78
C ILE A 83 -30.26 -11.09 14.96
N ASN A 84 -30.63 -10.21 14.02
CA ASN A 84 -31.82 -9.36 14.09
C ASN A 84 -31.90 -8.43 15.33
N ASP A 85 -30.77 -7.97 15.88
CA ASP A 85 -30.75 -7.05 17.04
C ASP A 85 -30.72 -5.58 16.61
N LEU A 86 -31.90 -4.95 16.53
CA LEU A 86 -32.03 -3.54 16.17
C LEU A 86 -31.31 -2.59 17.15
N MET A 87 -31.26 -2.91 18.45
CA MET A 87 -30.61 -2.06 19.43
C MET A 87 -29.09 -2.03 19.21
N MET A 88 -28.52 -3.20 18.89
CA MET A 88 -27.11 -3.33 18.54
C MET A 88 -26.77 -2.54 17.27
N ILE A 89 -27.61 -2.64 16.23
CA ILE A 89 -27.42 -1.87 14.98
C ILE A 89 -27.45 -0.36 15.26
N GLN A 90 -28.44 0.12 16.01
CA GLN A 90 -28.56 1.55 16.34
C GLN A 90 -27.36 2.05 17.15
N GLN A 91 -26.92 1.28 18.15
CA GLN A 91 -25.76 1.61 18.96
C GLN A 91 -24.48 1.64 18.12
N ALA A 92 -24.29 0.65 17.26
CA ALA A 92 -23.16 0.56 16.34
C ALA A 92 -23.12 1.72 15.33
N LEU A 93 -24.27 2.05 14.73
CA LEU A 93 -24.38 3.16 13.77
C LEU A 93 -24.13 4.52 14.42
N LYS A 94 -24.64 4.73 15.65
CA LYS A 94 -24.39 5.95 16.42
C LYS A 94 -22.90 6.10 16.73
N ASN A 95 -22.26 5.04 17.23
CA ASN A 95 -20.84 5.08 17.57
C ASN A 95 -19.94 5.19 16.34
N LEU A 96 -20.30 4.54 15.22
CA LEU A 96 -19.61 4.71 13.95
C LEU A 96 -19.70 6.16 13.46
N SER A 97 -20.89 6.77 13.53
CA SER A 97 -21.07 8.19 13.15
C SER A 97 -20.21 9.13 14.00
N ILE A 98 -20.12 8.90 15.31
CA ILE A 98 -19.25 9.67 16.22
C ILE A 98 -17.77 9.47 15.84
N ALA A 99 -17.36 8.22 15.61
CA ALA A 99 -15.99 7.90 15.23
C ALA A 99 -15.61 8.52 13.88
N VAL A 100 -16.51 8.52 12.90
CA VAL A 100 -16.33 9.16 11.59
C VAL A 100 -16.20 10.67 11.75
N PHE A 101 -17.10 11.30 12.51
CA PHE A 101 -17.07 12.73 12.76
C PHE A 101 -15.75 13.16 13.41
N ILE A 102 -15.32 12.46 14.45
CA ILE A 102 -14.07 12.76 15.15
C ILE A 102 -12.86 12.49 14.23
N SER A 103 -12.86 11.40 13.48
CA SER A 103 -11.77 11.10 12.53
C SER A 103 -11.62 12.19 11.47
N LEU A 104 -12.73 12.64 10.90
CA LEU A 104 -12.75 13.75 9.93
C LEU A 104 -12.29 15.06 10.58
N LEU A 105 -12.81 15.38 11.77
CA LEU A 105 -12.43 16.60 12.48
C LEU A 105 -10.94 16.62 12.81
N THR A 106 -10.40 15.54 13.41
CA THR A 106 -9.00 15.44 13.80
C THR A 106 -8.06 15.49 12.59
N SER A 107 -8.35 14.74 11.52
CA SER A 107 -7.52 14.77 10.30
C SER A 107 -7.61 16.13 9.60
N THR A 108 -8.79 16.75 9.53
CA THR A 108 -8.96 18.10 8.95
C THR A 108 -8.16 19.13 9.73
N ILE A 109 -8.25 19.13 11.07
CA ILE A 109 -7.47 20.04 11.93
C ILE A 109 -5.97 19.83 11.71
N TYR A 110 -5.51 18.58 11.65
CA TYR A 110 -4.11 18.27 11.38
C TYR A 110 -3.64 18.86 10.04
N PHE A 111 -4.37 18.62 8.94
CA PHE A 111 -3.98 19.09 7.62
C PHE A 111 -4.15 20.60 7.42
N LEU A 112 -5.02 21.24 8.21
CA LEU A 112 -5.18 22.70 8.22
C LEU A 112 -4.00 23.40 8.92
N ILE A 113 -3.48 22.80 9.99
CA ILE A 113 -2.34 23.33 10.75
C ILE A 113 -1.00 22.95 10.10
N SER A 114 -0.96 21.81 9.40
CA SER A 114 0.27 21.31 8.79
C SER A 114 0.75 22.24 7.66
N PRO A 115 2.03 22.66 7.66
CA PRO A 115 2.59 23.51 6.61
C PRO A 115 2.85 22.75 5.28
N LEU A 116 2.60 21.44 5.26
CA LEU A 116 2.82 20.58 4.09
C LEU A 116 1.50 20.40 3.33
N HIS A 117 1.27 21.26 2.33
CA HIS A 117 0.05 21.24 1.52
C HIS A 117 0.12 20.32 0.28
N ILE A 118 1.29 19.75 -0.01
CA ILE A 118 1.52 18.95 -1.23
C ILE A 118 0.96 17.54 -1.04
N ALA A 119 -0.05 17.18 -1.86
CA ALA A 119 -0.62 15.83 -1.87
C ALA A 119 0.44 14.79 -2.27
N GLN A 120 0.81 13.92 -1.33
CA GLN A 120 1.73 12.81 -1.58
C GLN A 120 1.04 11.65 -2.31
N SER A 121 1.84 10.76 -2.91
CA SER A 121 1.35 9.63 -3.71
C SER A 121 0.41 8.69 -2.95
N GLU A 122 0.70 8.40 -1.68
CA GLU A 122 -0.17 7.55 -0.84
C GLU A 122 -1.53 8.19 -0.59
N LEU A 123 -1.61 9.51 -0.49
CA LEU A 123 -2.86 10.23 -0.32
C LEU A 123 -3.69 10.22 -1.61
N LEU A 124 -3.04 10.52 -2.74
CA LEU A 124 -3.69 10.52 -4.05
C LEU A 124 -4.21 9.13 -4.42
N ALA A 125 -3.48 8.07 -4.09
CA ALA A 125 -3.89 6.68 -4.33
C ALA A 125 -5.22 6.31 -3.63
N ARG A 126 -5.61 7.01 -2.57
CA ARG A 126 -6.85 6.75 -1.80
C ARG A 126 -8.04 7.62 -2.22
N THR A 127 -7.84 8.55 -3.15
CA THR A 127 -8.90 9.41 -3.71
C THR A 127 -9.67 8.77 -4.86
N SER A 128 -9.07 7.76 -5.50
CA SER A 128 -9.64 7.08 -6.66
C SER A 128 -10.06 5.66 -6.26
N PRO A 129 -11.33 5.46 -5.84
CA PRO A 129 -11.80 4.15 -5.41
C PRO A 129 -11.70 3.14 -6.53
N THR A 130 -11.23 1.93 -6.21
CA THR A 130 -11.13 0.82 -7.16
C THR A 130 -12.00 -0.34 -6.74
N VAL A 131 -12.32 -1.22 -7.70
CA VAL A 131 -13.04 -2.48 -7.43
C VAL A 131 -12.23 -3.40 -6.50
N TRP A 132 -10.90 -3.33 -6.58
CA TRP A 132 -10.00 -4.16 -5.79
C TRP A 132 -10.07 -3.81 -4.30
N ASP A 133 -10.23 -2.53 -3.95
CA ASP A 133 -10.37 -2.12 -2.55
C ASP A 133 -11.61 -2.75 -1.91
N ALA A 134 -12.73 -2.79 -2.64
CA ALA A 134 -13.97 -3.40 -2.16
C ALA A 134 -13.82 -4.92 -1.95
N PHE A 135 -13.12 -5.62 -2.84
CA PHE A 135 -12.81 -7.05 -2.64
C PHE A 135 -11.90 -7.28 -1.43
N ILE A 136 -10.86 -6.46 -1.26
CA ILE A 136 -9.96 -6.53 -0.10
C ILE A 136 -10.76 -6.31 1.19
N ALA A 137 -11.66 -5.32 1.23
CA ALA A 137 -12.51 -5.07 2.38
C ALA A 137 -13.48 -6.23 2.66
N PHE A 138 -14.09 -6.81 1.62
CA PHE A 138 -15.00 -7.95 1.76
C PHE A 138 -14.31 -9.19 2.30
N PHE A 139 -13.20 -9.63 1.66
CA PHE A 139 -12.45 -10.80 2.10
C PHE A 139 -11.73 -10.56 3.43
N GLY A 140 -11.27 -9.34 3.69
CA GLY A 140 -10.75 -8.92 4.98
C GLY A 140 -11.80 -9.04 6.07
N GLY A 141 -13.03 -8.58 5.81
CA GLY A 141 -14.18 -8.75 6.69
C GLY A 141 -14.50 -10.21 6.98
N LEU A 142 -14.53 -11.08 5.95
CA LEU A 142 -14.73 -12.52 6.11
C LEU A 142 -13.65 -13.14 7.00
N ALA A 143 -12.39 -12.81 6.75
CA ALA A 143 -11.27 -13.28 7.57
C ALA A 143 -11.38 -12.76 9.02
N GLY A 144 -11.83 -11.52 9.22
CA GLY A 144 -11.98 -10.90 10.54
C GLY A 144 -13.02 -11.57 11.41
N ILE A 145 -14.21 -11.83 10.86
CA ILE A 145 -15.27 -12.53 11.61
C ILE A 145 -14.92 -14.00 11.83
N VAL A 146 -14.32 -14.69 10.86
CA VAL A 146 -13.89 -16.09 11.03
C VAL A 146 -12.80 -16.21 12.10
N ALA A 147 -11.81 -15.30 12.12
CA ALA A 147 -10.80 -15.27 13.17
C ALA A 147 -11.39 -14.89 14.53
N GLY A 148 -12.32 -13.93 14.57
CA GLY A 148 -13.01 -13.53 15.79
C GLY A 148 -13.93 -14.62 16.38
N SER A 149 -14.37 -15.59 15.57
CA SER A 149 -15.19 -16.71 16.01
C SER A 149 -14.39 -17.93 16.50
N ARG A 150 -13.05 -17.90 16.48
CA ARG A 150 -12.20 -19.01 16.97
C ARG A 150 -11.97 -18.92 18.49
N ARG A 151 -12.00 -20.08 19.17
CA ARG A 151 -11.69 -20.19 20.62
C ARG A 151 -10.27 -19.73 20.96
N ASP A 152 -9.30 -20.09 20.13
CA ASP A 152 -7.93 -19.65 20.29
C ASP A 152 -7.78 -18.23 19.76
N LYS A 153 -7.54 -17.28 20.67
CA LYS A 153 -7.22 -15.88 20.38
C LYS A 153 -5.83 -15.73 19.74
N ILE A 154 -5.48 -16.57 18.77
CA ILE A 154 -4.26 -16.43 17.98
C ILE A 154 -4.39 -15.13 17.20
N THR A 155 -3.70 -14.11 17.74
CA THR A 155 -3.36 -12.82 17.13
C THR A 155 -4.29 -12.41 15.98
N ASN A 156 -5.44 -11.82 16.34
CA ASN A 156 -6.39 -11.11 15.44
C ASN A 156 -5.74 -9.99 14.59
N VAL A 157 -4.43 -9.84 14.66
CA VAL A 157 -3.61 -8.87 13.96
C VAL A 157 -3.73 -9.06 12.45
N VAL A 158 -3.66 -10.28 11.90
CA VAL A 158 -3.57 -10.46 10.43
C VAL A 158 -4.87 -10.04 9.70
N PRO A 159 -6.08 -10.48 10.10
CA PRO A 159 -7.31 -9.96 9.52
C PRO A 159 -7.57 -8.50 9.91
N GLY A 160 -7.16 -8.10 11.13
CA GLY A 160 -7.24 -6.72 11.60
C GLY A 160 -6.45 -5.74 10.73
N VAL A 161 -5.27 -6.13 10.24
CA VAL A 161 -4.48 -5.34 9.27
C VAL A 161 -5.27 -5.16 7.98
N ALA A 162 -5.79 -6.24 7.38
CA ALA A 162 -6.51 -6.15 6.11
C ALA A 162 -7.75 -5.24 6.21
N ILE A 163 -8.52 -5.35 7.30
CA ILE A 163 -9.69 -4.50 7.54
C ILE A 163 -9.28 -3.04 7.78
N ALA A 164 -8.31 -2.81 8.64
CA ALA A 164 -7.89 -1.46 8.99
C ALA A 164 -7.20 -0.75 7.81
N THR A 165 -6.55 -1.49 6.91
CA THR A 165 -5.99 -0.93 5.65
C THR A 165 -7.05 -0.32 4.74
N ALA A 166 -8.27 -0.86 4.77
CA ALA A 166 -9.36 -0.41 3.93
C ALA A 166 -10.10 0.82 4.51
N LEU A 167 -9.97 1.11 5.80
CA LEU A 167 -10.82 2.10 6.48
C LEU A 167 -10.08 3.39 6.86
N MET A 168 -8.87 3.27 7.40
CA MET A 168 -8.24 4.41 8.06
C MET A 168 -7.62 5.44 7.10
N PRO A 169 -6.86 5.06 6.05
CA PRO A 169 -6.36 6.04 5.08
C PRO A 169 -7.47 6.78 4.33
N PRO A 170 -8.55 6.12 3.87
CA PRO A 170 -9.63 6.83 3.18
C PRO A 170 -10.29 7.90 4.05
N ILE A 171 -10.52 7.65 5.35
CA ILE A 171 -11.11 8.68 6.23
C ILE A 171 -10.15 9.84 6.53
N CYS A 172 -8.84 9.58 6.70
CA CYS A 172 -7.85 10.65 6.83
C CYS A 172 -7.68 11.45 5.54
N THR A 173 -7.73 10.78 4.38
CA THR A 173 -7.67 11.40 3.06
C THR A 173 -8.92 12.25 2.78
N ALA A 174 -10.08 11.80 3.26
CA ALA A 174 -11.29 12.62 3.23
C ALA A 174 -11.12 13.89 4.07
N GLY A 175 -10.54 13.81 5.27
CA GLY A 175 -10.19 14.99 6.07
C GLY A 175 -9.21 15.94 5.38
N TYR A 176 -8.21 15.40 4.67
CA TYR A 176 -7.34 16.23 3.81
C TYR A 176 -8.14 16.93 2.69
N GLY A 177 -9.07 16.23 2.05
CA GLY A 177 -9.97 16.82 1.04
C GLY A 177 -10.79 17.99 1.57
N LEU A 178 -11.28 17.89 2.81
CA LEU A 178 -11.96 18.99 3.49
C LEU A 178 -11.00 20.15 3.81
N ALA A 179 -9.82 19.86 4.36
CA ALA A 179 -8.83 20.86 4.73
C ALA A 179 -8.29 21.64 3.51
N SER A 180 -8.14 20.96 2.36
CA SER A 180 -7.66 21.54 1.10
C SER A 180 -8.77 22.20 0.27
N GLY A 181 -10.03 22.11 0.69
CA GLY A 181 -11.18 22.59 -0.09
C GLY A 181 -11.46 21.79 -1.37
N ASN A 182 -10.79 20.64 -1.57
CA ASN A 182 -10.97 19.80 -2.74
C ASN A 182 -12.09 18.77 -2.51
N LEU A 183 -13.32 19.14 -2.89
CA LEU A 183 -14.49 18.27 -2.77
C LEU A 183 -14.34 16.95 -3.55
N TYR A 184 -13.56 16.92 -4.62
CA TYR A 184 -13.33 15.70 -5.40
C TYR A 184 -12.52 14.67 -4.58
N TYR A 185 -11.46 15.11 -3.89
CA TYR A 185 -10.68 14.24 -3.00
C TYR A 185 -11.49 13.79 -1.79
N PHE A 186 -12.26 14.69 -1.19
CA PHE A 186 -13.17 14.35 -0.09
C PHE A 186 -14.19 13.29 -0.53
N ALA A 187 -14.93 13.55 -1.60
CA ALA A 187 -15.99 12.66 -2.06
C ALA A 187 -15.44 11.28 -2.47
N GLY A 188 -14.30 11.25 -3.18
CA GLY A 188 -13.67 9.99 -3.61
C GLY A 188 -13.20 9.12 -2.44
N ALA A 189 -12.47 9.73 -1.48
CA ALA A 189 -11.94 9.00 -0.33
C ALA A 189 -13.03 8.64 0.70
N PHE A 190 -13.99 9.52 0.94
CA PHE A 190 -15.13 9.23 1.82
C PHE A 190 -16.01 8.11 1.23
N TYR A 191 -16.21 8.13 -0.08
CA TYR A 191 -16.92 7.06 -0.76
C TYR A 191 -16.18 5.71 -0.68
N LEU A 192 -14.85 5.71 -0.81
CA LEU A 192 -14.02 4.52 -0.58
C LEU A 192 -14.17 3.97 0.85
N PHE A 193 -14.19 4.85 1.86
CA PHE A 193 -14.47 4.46 3.24
C PHE A 193 -15.86 3.81 3.40
N LEU A 194 -16.89 4.41 2.77
CA LEU A 194 -18.27 3.93 2.86
C LEU A 194 -18.43 2.54 2.25
N ILE A 195 -17.93 2.33 1.02
CA ILE A 195 -18.06 1.03 0.35
C ILE A 195 -17.33 -0.07 1.12
N ASN A 196 -16.15 0.23 1.67
CA ASN A 196 -15.38 -0.72 2.47
C ASN A 196 -16.12 -1.08 3.76
N SER A 197 -16.74 -0.10 4.43
CA SER A 197 -17.55 -0.34 5.63
C SER A 197 -18.76 -1.24 5.34
N VAL A 198 -19.44 -1.02 4.20
CA VAL A 198 -20.56 -1.86 3.76
C VAL A 198 -20.10 -3.28 3.43
N CYS A 199 -18.99 -3.44 2.72
CA CYS A 199 -18.42 -4.75 2.38
C CYS A 199 -18.04 -5.55 3.64
N ILE A 200 -17.43 -4.92 4.65
CA ILE A 200 -17.09 -5.57 5.92
C ILE A 200 -18.35 -5.98 6.68
N SER A 201 -19.33 -5.08 6.80
CA SER A 201 -20.62 -5.37 7.46
C SER A 201 -21.36 -6.54 6.77
N LEU A 202 -21.39 -6.53 5.44
CA LEU A 202 -21.97 -7.62 4.65
C LEU A 202 -21.23 -8.94 4.86
N ALA A 203 -19.90 -8.93 4.87
CA ALA A 203 -19.10 -10.13 5.13
C ALA A 203 -19.40 -10.71 6.53
N THR A 204 -19.48 -9.86 7.55
CA THR A 204 -19.86 -10.27 8.91
C THR A 204 -21.26 -10.89 8.93
N PHE A 205 -22.24 -10.25 8.29
CA PHE A 205 -23.60 -10.77 8.17
C PHE A 205 -23.63 -12.17 7.55
N LEU A 206 -22.92 -12.38 6.44
CA LEU A 206 -22.88 -13.65 5.72
C LEU A 206 -22.31 -14.77 6.58
N ILE A 207 -21.22 -14.52 7.32
CA ILE A 207 -20.61 -15.52 8.19
C ILE A 207 -21.47 -15.81 9.41
N VAL A 208 -22.05 -14.79 10.05
CA VAL A 208 -22.98 -14.98 11.17
C VAL A 208 -24.18 -15.84 10.76
N ARG A 209 -24.72 -15.60 9.55
CA ARG A 209 -25.81 -16.41 9.01
C ARG A 209 -25.37 -17.82 8.63
N PHE A 210 -24.15 -17.98 8.10
CA PHE A 210 -23.55 -19.28 7.77
C PHE A 210 -23.28 -20.13 9.01
N LEU A 211 -22.86 -19.51 10.11
CA LEU A 211 -22.63 -20.15 11.40
C LEU A 211 -23.91 -20.39 12.21
N ASP A 212 -25.07 -20.03 11.66
CA ASP A 212 -26.41 -20.19 12.22
C ASP A 212 -26.55 -19.65 13.65
N TYR A 213 -26.10 -18.40 13.86
CA TYR A 213 -26.24 -17.73 15.16
C TYR A 213 -27.73 -17.52 15.50
N GLN A 214 -28.05 -17.66 16.78
CA GLN A 214 -29.40 -17.49 17.29
C GLN A 214 -29.85 -16.05 17.14
N GLN A 215 -31.09 -15.89 16.67
CA GLN A 215 -31.70 -14.57 16.55
C GLN A 215 -32.14 -14.09 17.93
N LYS A 216 -32.07 -12.78 18.15
CA LYS A 216 -32.55 -12.18 19.38
C LYS A 216 -34.06 -12.40 19.52
N GLU A 217 -34.47 -13.05 20.60
CA GLU A 217 -35.88 -13.24 20.91
C GLU A 217 -36.53 -11.89 21.26
N TYR A 218 -37.68 -11.62 20.63
CA TYR A 218 -38.50 -10.45 20.92
C TYR A 218 -39.75 -10.87 21.70
N PRO A 219 -40.26 -10.03 22.62
CA PRO A 219 -41.38 -10.40 23.50
C PRO A 219 -42.68 -10.76 22.78
N THR A 220 -42.87 -10.26 21.54
CA THR A 220 -44.06 -10.53 20.73
C THR A 220 -43.69 -10.75 19.27
N PRO A 221 -44.39 -11.66 18.54
CA PRO A 221 -44.12 -11.95 17.13
C PRO A 221 -44.39 -10.75 16.20
N GLU A 222 -45.25 -9.82 16.63
CA GLU A 222 -45.52 -8.57 15.90
C GLU A 222 -44.32 -7.63 15.93
N VAL A 223 -43.67 -7.48 17.09
CA VAL A 223 -42.46 -6.67 17.25
C VAL A 223 -41.31 -7.30 16.46
N GLU A 224 -41.16 -8.63 16.54
CA GLU A 224 -40.15 -9.36 15.77
C GLU A 224 -40.29 -9.12 14.26
N ARG A 225 -41.52 -9.23 13.72
CA ARG A 225 -41.79 -8.98 12.29
C ARG A 225 -41.52 -7.53 11.90
N ARG A 226 -41.88 -6.55 12.75
CA ARG A 226 -41.59 -5.14 12.51
C ARG A 226 -40.08 -4.87 12.52
N VAL A 227 -39.35 -5.43 13.47
CA VAL A 227 -37.89 -5.29 13.58
C VAL A 227 -37.22 -5.88 12.35
N ARG A 228 -37.55 -7.13 12.00
CA ARG A 228 -37.01 -7.81 10.82
C ARG A 228 -37.27 -7.01 9.54
N ASN A 229 -38.49 -6.50 9.34
CA ASN A 229 -38.82 -5.67 8.18
C ASN A 229 -38.02 -4.35 8.19
N THR A 230 -37.87 -3.70 9.35
CA THR A 230 -37.07 -2.48 9.50
C THR A 230 -35.61 -2.73 9.11
N ILE A 231 -35.03 -3.84 9.57
CA ILE A 231 -33.66 -4.24 9.24
C ILE A 231 -33.52 -4.47 7.74
N TRP A 232 -34.44 -5.22 7.11
CA TRP A 232 -34.39 -5.46 5.66
C TRP A 232 -34.51 -4.19 4.83
N VAL A 233 -35.39 -3.26 5.23
CA VAL A 233 -35.50 -1.95 4.60
C VAL A 233 -34.20 -1.16 4.75
N ALA A 234 -33.60 -1.13 5.94
CA ALA A 234 -32.33 -0.45 6.18
C ALA A 234 -31.18 -1.06 5.36
N VAL A 235 -31.11 -2.39 5.28
CA VAL A 235 -30.15 -3.11 4.43
C VAL A 235 -30.34 -2.71 2.96
N LEU A 236 -31.57 -2.67 2.47
CA LEU A 236 -31.87 -2.30 1.08
C LEU A 236 -31.45 -0.86 0.78
N ILE A 237 -31.70 0.07 1.70
CA ILE A 237 -31.28 1.48 1.59
C ILE A 237 -29.75 1.62 1.52
N VAL A 238 -28.98 0.75 2.16
CA VAL A 238 -27.51 0.82 2.15
C VAL A 238 -26.92 0.06 0.95
N VAL A 239 -27.41 -1.15 0.69
CA VAL A 239 -26.85 -2.06 -0.32
C VAL A 239 -27.15 -1.58 -1.74
N VAL A 240 -28.34 -1.05 -2.02
CA VAL A 240 -28.72 -0.65 -3.39
C VAL A 240 -27.86 0.53 -3.89
N PRO A 241 -27.72 1.65 -3.16
CA PRO A 241 -26.83 2.74 -3.57
C PRO A 241 -25.37 2.31 -3.62
N SER A 242 -24.92 1.50 -2.67
CA SER A 242 -23.53 1.01 -2.65
C SER A 242 -23.22 0.11 -3.85
N SER A 243 -24.15 -0.78 -4.22
CA SER A 243 -24.01 -1.65 -5.39
C SER A 243 -24.02 -0.83 -6.69
N TYR A 244 -24.88 0.18 -6.77
CA TYR A 244 -24.94 1.10 -7.90
C TYR A 244 -23.65 1.91 -8.07
N LEU A 245 -23.13 2.48 -6.99
CA LEU A 245 -21.88 3.23 -7.01
C LEU A 245 -20.70 2.28 -7.30
N GLY A 246 -20.72 1.05 -6.77
CA GLY A 246 -19.75 0.00 -7.07
C GLY A 246 -19.71 -0.35 -8.56
N TYR A 247 -20.88 -0.53 -9.16
CA TYR A 247 -21.02 -0.73 -10.61
C TYR A 247 -20.44 0.44 -11.42
N GLN A 248 -20.62 1.67 -10.94
CA GLN A 248 -20.02 2.85 -11.57
C GLN A 248 -18.49 2.84 -11.50
N ILE A 249 -17.89 2.42 -10.38
CA ILE A 249 -16.43 2.25 -10.28
C ILE A 249 -15.95 1.21 -11.29
N VAL A 250 -16.61 0.05 -11.37
CA VAL A 250 -16.24 -1.04 -12.27
C VAL A 250 -16.22 -0.54 -13.72
N ARG A 251 -17.29 0.14 -14.15
CA ARG A 251 -17.37 0.69 -15.50
C ARG A 251 -16.29 1.73 -15.78
N LYS A 252 -16.05 2.66 -14.85
CA LYS A 252 -14.99 3.66 -14.98
C LYS A 252 -13.61 3.00 -15.11
N THR A 253 -13.32 2.02 -14.26
CA THR A 253 -12.04 1.29 -14.24
C THR A 253 -11.82 0.52 -15.54
N ILE A 254 -12.86 -0.18 -16.04
CA ILE A 254 -12.79 -0.89 -17.33
C ILE A 254 -12.56 0.09 -18.47
N PHE A 255 -13.26 1.23 -18.49
CA PHE A 255 -13.08 2.28 -19.50
C PHE A 255 -11.65 2.83 -19.53
N GLU A 256 -11.10 3.20 -18.37
CA GLU A 256 -9.74 3.73 -18.26
C GLU A 256 -8.67 2.69 -18.68
N GLN A 257 -8.88 1.41 -18.32
CA GLN A 257 -7.98 0.33 -18.75
C GLN A 257 -8.07 0.06 -20.25
N ASN A 258 -9.27 0.07 -20.82
CA ASN A 258 -9.49 -0.12 -22.25
C ASN A 258 -8.91 1.05 -23.05
N ALA A 259 -9.10 2.29 -22.58
CA ALA A 259 -8.47 3.48 -23.15
C ALA A 259 -6.95 3.39 -23.12
N LYS A 260 -6.36 2.95 -22.00
CA LYS A 260 -4.91 2.74 -21.89
C LYS A 260 -4.41 1.67 -22.86
N ARG A 261 -5.14 0.55 -23.02
CA ARG A 261 -4.82 -0.50 -23.99
C ARG A 261 -4.92 -0.03 -25.43
N PHE A 262 -5.96 0.75 -25.76
CA PHE A 262 -6.13 1.35 -27.08
C PHE A 262 -4.94 2.25 -27.41
N VAL A 263 -4.59 3.16 -26.50
CA VAL A 263 -3.47 4.07 -26.66
C VAL A 263 -2.13 3.32 -26.81
N ALA A 264 -1.89 2.32 -25.97
CA ALA A 264 -0.64 1.54 -26.00
C ALA A 264 -0.49 0.63 -27.22
N ASN A 265 -1.59 0.22 -27.86
CA ASN A 265 -1.53 -0.64 -29.05
C ASN A 265 -1.50 0.18 -30.36
N GLU A 266 -2.22 1.29 -30.42
CA GLU A 266 -2.39 2.08 -31.66
C GLU A 266 -1.37 3.21 -31.83
N PHE A 267 -0.73 3.68 -30.75
CA PHE A 267 0.21 4.81 -30.77
C PHE A 267 1.66 4.44 -30.43
N ASN A 268 2.01 3.15 -30.51
CA ASN A 268 3.33 2.63 -30.12
C ASN A 268 4.28 2.36 -31.30
N PHE A 269 3.93 2.84 -32.51
CA PHE A 269 4.71 2.60 -33.72
C PHE A 269 4.74 3.89 -34.57
N ASP A 270 5.94 4.21 -35.06
CA ASP A 270 6.30 5.25 -36.04
C ASP A 270 6.33 6.71 -35.57
N ASN A 271 7.50 7.17 -35.09
CA ASN A 271 7.96 8.58 -35.03
C ASN A 271 7.00 9.64 -34.44
N ARG A 272 5.91 9.23 -33.80
CA ARG A 272 4.86 10.09 -33.23
C ARG A 272 4.88 9.95 -31.73
N GLN A 273 5.25 11.02 -31.04
CA GLN A 273 5.32 11.02 -29.59
C GLN A 273 3.97 11.44 -29.03
N LEU A 274 3.22 10.49 -28.49
CA LEU A 274 2.04 10.80 -27.68
C LEU A 274 2.50 11.56 -26.43
N VAL A 275 2.08 12.81 -26.29
CA VAL A 275 2.48 13.67 -25.17
C VAL A 275 1.62 13.41 -23.93
N SER A 276 0.31 13.26 -24.12
CA SER A 276 -0.62 12.86 -23.07
C SER A 276 -1.94 12.33 -23.64
N TYR A 277 -2.60 11.46 -22.89
CA TYR A 277 -4.00 11.12 -23.13
C TYR A 277 -4.81 11.35 -21.86
N THR A 278 -6.02 11.87 -22.02
CA THR A 278 -6.96 12.07 -20.91
C THR A 278 -8.23 11.29 -21.22
N ALA A 279 -8.50 10.26 -20.42
CA ALA A 279 -9.74 9.49 -20.50
C ALA A 279 -10.72 10.03 -19.45
N ARG A 280 -11.80 10.70 -19.88
CA ARG A 280 -12.87 11.18 -19.00
C ARG A 280 -14.12 10.34 -19.21
N TYR A 281 -14.42 9.46 -18.25
CA TYR A 281 -15.67 8.72 -18.24
C TYR A 281 -16.80 9.59 -17.68
N ASN A 282 -17.85 9.83 -18.47
CA ASN A 282 -19.07 10.51 -18.04
C ASN A 282 -20.31 9.71 -18.49
N ARG A 283 -21.39 9.73 -17.70
CA ARG A 283 -22.58 8.87 -17.87
C ARG A 283 -23.31 9.06 -19.20
N HIS A 284 -23.17 10.23 -19.83
CA HIS A 284 -23.84 10.56 -21.09
C HIS A 284 -22.89 10.61 -22.30
N GLN A 285 -21.62 10.97 -22.10
CA GLN A 285 -20.60 11.00 -23.14
C GLN A 285 -19.24 10.68 -22.52
N SER A 286 -18.70 9.49 -22.77
CA SER A 286 -17.33 9.19 -22.40
C SER A 286 -16.40 9.86 -23.40
N ILE A 287 -15.44 10.67 -22.95
CA ILE A 287 -14.54 11.41 -23.84
C ILE A 287 -13.15 10.83 -23.71
N LEU A 288 -12.60 10.37 -24.83
CA LEU A 288 -11.19 10.02 -24.94
C LEU A 288 -10.48 11.18 -25.66
N GLU A 289 -9.78 11.99 -24.88
CA GLU A 289 -9.01 13.11 -25.40
C GLU A 289 -7.56 12.68 -25.63
N LEU A 290 -7.12 12.74 -26.88
CA LEU A 290 -5.75 12.43 -27.27
C LEU A 290 -5.03 13.73 -27.63
N SER A 291 -3.96 14.04 -26.89
CA SER A 291 -3.08 15.17 -27.17
C SER A 291 -1.83 14.67 -27.88
N LEU A 292 -1.77 14.90 -29.18
CA LEU A 292 -0.71 14.43 -30.07
C LEU A 292 0.18 15.61 -30.48
N VAL A 293 1.49 15.37 -30.56
CA VAL A 293 2.48 16.30 -31.12
C VAL A 293 3.10 15.66 -32.35
N GLY A 294 3.08 16.38 -33.48
CA GLY A 294 3.59 15.90 -34.76
C GLY A 294 2.73 16.35 -35.95
N GLU A 295 2.89 15.69 -37.09
CA GLU A 295 2.13 15.99 -38.31
C GLU A 295 0.61 15.80 -38.11
N PRO A 296 -0.23 16.67 -38.69
CA PRO A 296 -1.66 16.60 -38.52
C PRO A 296 -2.22 15.29 -39.09
N LEU A 297 -3.10 14.63 -38.32
CA LEU A 297 -3.75 13.42 -38.78
C LEU A 297 -4.78 13.80 -39.85
N GLN A 298 -4.70 13.15 -41.01
CA GLN A 298 -5.76 13.25 -42.02
C GLN A 298 -7.09 12.78 -41.42
N LYS A 299 -8.20 13.38 -41.87
CA LYS A 299 -9.56 13.08 -41.37
C LYS A 299 -9.91 11.60 -41.51
N ASP A 300 -9.39 10.93 -42.52
CA ASP A 300 -9.60 9.50 -42.76
C ASP A 300 -8.93 8.62 -41.69
N SER A 301 -7.73 8.99 -41.24
CA SER A 301 -7.04 8.30 -40.14
C SER A 301 -7.77 8.47 -38.81
N ILE A 302 -8.39 9.63 -38.57
CA ILE A 302 -9.22 9.86 -37.36
C ILE A 302 -10.49 9.00 -37.41
N ASN A 303 -11.12 8.86 -38.57
CA ASN A 303 -12.28 7.99 -38.75
C ASN A 303 -11.93 6.50 -38.58
N LEU A 304 -10.75 6.08 -39.05
CA LEU A 304 -10.24 4.73 -38.87
C LEU A 304 -9.95 4.44 -37.38
N LEU A 305 -9.32 5.38 -36.67
CA LEU A 305 -9.13 5.30 -35.22
C LEU A 305 -10.46 5.25 -34.46
N ARG A 306 -11.47 6.02 -34.89
CA ARG A 306 -12.83 5.95 -34.31
C ARG A 306 -13.48 4.59 -34.53
N ALA A 307 -13.33 3.99 -35.71
CA ALA A 307 -13.83 2.64 -35.99
C ALA A 307 -13.11 1.58 -35.13
N LYS A 308 -11.83 1.78 -34.84
CA LYS A 308 -11.03 0.91 -33.96
C LYS A 308 -11.38 1.04 -32.47
N LEU A 309 -12.20 1.98 -32.03
CA LEU A 309 -12.66 2.05 -30.63
C LEU A 309 -13.65 0.93 -30.27
N LEU A 310 -14.44 0.47 -31.24
CA LEU A 310 -15.42 -0.62 -31.09
C LEU A 310 -14.81 -1.92 -30.54
N PRO A 311 -13.75 -2.50 -31.15
CA PRO A 311 -13.16 -3.76 -30.66
C PRO A 311 -12.51 -3.66 -29.28
N TYR A 312 -12.19 -2.44 -28.80
CA TYR A 312 -11.63 -2.22 -27.46
C TYR A 312 -12.72 -1.97 -26.39
N GLY A 313 -14.00 -2.08 -26.75
CA GLY A 313 -15.10 -1.82 -25.82
C GLY A 313 -15.28 -0.34 -25.48
N LEU A 314 -14.85 0.56 -26.38
CA LEU A 314 -14.94 2.02 -26.26
C LEU A 314 -16.00 2.59 -27.23
N ALA A 315 -17.05 1.82 -27.54
CA ALA A 315 -18.06 2.18 -28.55
C ALA A 315 -18.81 3.49 -28.23
N ASP A 316 -19.06 3.75 -26.95
CA ASP A 316 -19.76 4.96 -26.47
C ASP A 316 -18.80 6.16 -26.25
N ALA A 317 -17.53 6.03 -26.66
CA ALA A 317 -16.51 7.03 -26.42
C ALA A 317 -16.40 8.02 -27.60
N GLN A 318 -16.56 9.31 -27.32
CA GLN A 318 -16.22 10.36 -28.26
C GLN A 318 -14.70 10.56 -28.25
N LEU A 319 -14.07 10.25 -29.39
CA LEU A 319 -12.67 10.55 -29.63
C LEU A 319 -12.49 12.02 -29.98
N VAL A 320 -11.81 12.76 -29.11
CA VAL A 320 -11.40 14.15 -29.35
C VAL A 320 -9.89 14.14 -29.53
N VAL A 321 -9.42 14.44 -30.73
CA VAL A 321 -7.99 14.53 -31.02
C VAL A 321 -7.62 16.01 -31.04
N LYS A 322 -6.83 16.44 -30.06
CA LYS A 322 -6.22 17.78 -30.05
C LYS A 322 -4.79 17.66 -30.56
N GLN A 323 -4.52 18.32 -31.68
CA GLN A 323 -3.20 18.40 -32.28
C GLN A 323 -2.69 19.83 -32.17
N GLY A 324 -1.59 20.00 -31.43
CA GLY A 324 -0.90 21.27 -31.38
C GLY A 324 -0.03 21.42 -32.63
N SER A 325 -0.44 22.26 -33.59
CA SER A 325 0.51 22.87 -34.52
C SER A 325 1.12 24.08 -33.81
N PHE A 326 2.45 24.18 -33.79
CA PHE A 326 3.19 25.28 -33.13
C PHE A 326 2.85 26.69 -33.66
N LYS A 327 1.96 26.82 -34.66
CA LYS A 327 1.66 28.09 -35.33
C LYS A 327 0.32 28.76 -35.00
N ASP A 328 -0.72 28.05 -34.55
CA ASP A 328 -2.09 28.63 -34.47
C ASP A 328 -2.84 28.36 -33.16
N ALA A 329 -2.20 27.79 -32.15
CA ALA A 329 -2.77 27.80 -30.81
C ALA A 329 -2.24 29.04 -30.09
N GLU A 330 -3.11 29.93 -29.62
CA GLU A 330 -2.80 30.74 -28.44
C GLU A 330 -2.42 29.75 -27.34
N ILE A 331 -1.12 29.53 -27.18
CA ILE A 331 -0.56 28.66 -26.16
C ILE A 331 -0.87 29.38 -24.85
N ASP A 332 -1.82 28.82 -24.09
CA ASP A 332 -1.96 29.14 -22.67
C ASP A 332 -0.66 28.68 -21.98
N VAL A 333 0.29 29.62 -21.92
CA VAL A 333 1.64 29.41 -21.39
C VAL A 333 1.56 28.93 -19.94
N ASP A 334 0.51 29.27 -19.20
CA ASP A 334 0.36 28.89 -17.80
C ASP A 334 -0.06 27.42 -17.63
N ALA A 335 -0.95 26.91 -18.48
CA ALA A 335 -1.30 25.48 -18.48
C ALA A 335 -0.12 24.59 -18.95
N LEU A 336 0.63 25.06 -19.95
CA LEU A 336 1.82 24.35 -20.44
C LEU A 336 2.96 24.41 -19.42
N LYS A 337 3.17 25.57 -18.76
CA LYS A 337 4.18 25.73 -17.71
C LYS A 337 3.89 24.82 -16.54
N ASN A 338 2.64 24.69 -16.09
CA ASN A 338 2.30 23.79 -14.99
C ASN A 338 2.46 22.31 -15.36
N THR A 339 2.05 21.91 -16.57
CA THR A 339 2.14 20.50 -17.00
C THR A 339 3.57 20.06 -17.34
N VAL A 340 4.33 20.93 -18.01
CA VAL A 340 5.75 20.70 -18.32
C VAL A 340 6.58 20.79 -17.04
N THR A 341 6.27 21.70 -16.11
CA THR A 341 6.95 21.76 -14.82
C THR A 341 6.66 20.51 -13.99
N ASP A 342 5.42 20.02 -13.94
CA ASP A 342 5.11 18.77 -13.23
C ASP A 342 5.77 17.54 -13.86
N GLN A 343 5.85 17.46 -15.19
CA GLN A 343 6.55 16.39 -15.88
C GLN A 343 8.08 16.49 -15.72
N VAL A 344 8.65 17.69 -15.79
CA VAL A 344 10.09 17.93 -15.55
C VAL A 344 10.43 17.66 -14.09
N ILE A 345 9.56 18.02 -13.15
CA ILE A 345 9.72 17.70 -11.73
C ILE A 345 9.66 16.18 -11.53
N LYS A 346 8.68 15.47 -12.11
CA LYS A 346 8.60 14.00 -11.99
C LYS A 346 9.80 13.30 -12.61
N TYR A 347 10.23 13.72 -13.80
CA TYR A 347 11.41 13.18 -14.46
C TYR A 347 12.67 13.50 -13.65
N SER A 348 12.81 14.73 -13.18
CA SER A 348 13.91 15.16 -12.30
C SER A 348 13.93 14.37 -10.99
N GLN A 349 12.79 14.20 -10.31
CA GLN A 349 12.66 13.40 -9.09
C GLN A 349 13.02 11.93 -9.33
N SER A 350 12.60 11.33 -10.46
CA SER A 350 12.98 9.96 -10.80
C SER A 350 14.48 9.83 -11.10
N SER A 351 15.08 10.86 -11.71
CA SER A 351 16.52 10.95 -11.96
C SER A 351 17.30 11.16 -10.67
N ILE A 352 16.79 11.98 -9.75
CA ILE A 352 17.35 12.20 -8.41
C ILE A 352 17.27 10.91 -7.60
N ALA A 353 16.12 10.25 -7.52
CA ALA A 353 15.99 8.97 -6.81
C ALA A 353 16.92 7.88 -7.39
N ARG A 354 17.09 7.84 -8.71
CA ARG A 354 18.06 6.95 -9.36
C ARG A 354 19.50 7.31 -8.97
N LYS A 355 19.85 8.60 -8.97
CA LYS A 355 21.17 9.08 -8.54
C LYS A 355 21.41 8.83 -7.06
N ASP A 356 20.43 9.00 -6.19
CA ASP A 356 20.50 8.71 -4.76
C ASP A 356 20.73 7.21 -4.52
N HIS A 357 20.01 6.33 -5.24
CA HIS A 357 20.27 4.89 -5.16
C HIS A 357 21.70 4.54 -5.62
N ILE A 358 22.20 5.19 -6.67
CA ILE A 358 23.59 5.03 -7.12
C ILE A 358 24.56 5.54 -6.04
N ILE A 359 24.32 6.73 -5.47
CA ILE A 359 25.13 7.32 -4.41
C ILE A 359 25.14 6.42 -3.18
N ASP A 360 24.01 5.86 -2.77
CA ASP A 360 23.93 4.91 -1.66
C ASP A 360 24.64 3.59 -1.95
N SER A 361 24.60 3.12 -3.19
CA SER A 361 25.36 1.94 -3.61
C SER A 361 26.87 2.22 -3.63
N LEU A 362 27.28 3.41 -4.06
CA LEU A 362 28.67 3.87 -4.06
C LEU A 362 29.17 4.13 -2.63
N ARG A 363 28.35 4.72 -1.76
CA ARG A 363 28.64 4.89 -0.33
C ARG A 363 28.80 3.55 0.34
N ARG A 364 27.89 2.60 0.12
CA ARG A 364 28.07 1.21 0.60
C ARG A 364 29.35 0.57 0.06
N TYR A 365 29.69 0.79 -1.21
CA TYR A 365 30.93 0.29 -1.79
C TYR A 365 32.18 0.94 -1.18
N ILE A 366 32.14 2.25 -0.94
CA ILE A 366 33.20 3.02 -0.28
C ILE A 366 33.32 2.60 1.17
N ASP A 367 32.22 2.48 1.92
CA ASP A 367 32.20 2.01 3.31
C ASP A 367 32.74 0.58 3.40
N LEU A 368 32.35 -0.32 2.50
CA LEU A 368 32.93 -1.67 2.41
C LEU A 368 34.44 -1.66 2.13
N THR A 369 34.94 -0.62 1.45
CA THR A 369 36.37 -0.46 1.11
C THR A 369 37.16 0.32 2.18
N GLN A 370 36.53 1.29 2.87
CA GLN A 370 37.14 2.21 3.84
C GLN A 370 36.95 1.79 5.30
N SER A 371 36.00 0.89 5.61
CA SER A 371 35.75 0.39 6.98
C SER A 371 36.96 -0.32 7.61
N ALA A 372 37.99 -0.63 6.83
CA ALA A 372 39.28 -1.05 7.32
C ALA A 372 40.29 0.09 7.18
N HIS A 373 40.16 1.13 8.02
CA HIS A 373 41.23 2.08 8.32
C HIS A 373 42.38 1.34 9.03
N ILE A 374 43.03 0.44 8.31
CA ILE A 374 44.23 -0.25 8.75
C ILE A 374 45.38 0.69 8.43
N SER A 375 45.93 1.31 9.47
CA SER A 375 47.15 2.09 9.33
C SER A 375 48.30 1.15 8.96
N VAL A 376 48.55 1.04 7.65
CA VAL A 376 49.69 0.29 7.08
C VAL A 376 51.03 0.73 7.70
N PRO A 377 51.27 2.03 7.98
CA PRO A 377 52.47 2.47 8.69
C PRO A 377 52.61 1.87 10.09
N ASP A 378 51.53 1.79 10.88
CA ASP A 378 51.57 1.26 12.24
C ASP A 378 51.83 -0.24 12.25
N LEU A 379 51.16 -1.00 11.37
CA LEU A 379 51.40 -2.43 11.21
C LEU A 379 52.84 -2.72 10.77
N ARG A 380 53.39 -1.92 9.86
CA ARG A 380 54.79 -2.06 9.44
C ARG A 380 55.75 -1.82 10.61
N ASN A 381 55.49 -0.79 11.41
CA ASN A 381 56.35 -0.45 12.55
C ASN A 381 56.28 -1.53 13.66
N GLU A 382 55.09 -2.06 13.95
CA GLU A 382 54.92 -3.21 14.85
C GLU A 382 55.63 -4.46 14.31
N LEU A 383 55.49 -4.75 13.00
CA LEU A 383 56.13 -5.90 12.36
C LEU A 383 57.66 -5.77 12.35
N LYS A 384 58.20 -4.55 12.17
CA LYS A 384 59.64 -4.28 12.25
C LYS A 384 60.24 -4.64 13.61
N THR A 385 59.47 -4.49 14.69
CA THR A 385 59.88 -4.90 16.04
C THR A 385 59.95 -6.42 16.17
N LEU A 386 59.05 -7.15 15.50
CA LEU A 386 59.04 -8.62 15.51
C LEU A 386 60.03 -9.23 14.52
N MET A 387 60.27 -8.56 13.39
CA MET A 387 61.04 -9.01 12.23
C MET A 387 61.79 -7.79 11.63
N PRO A 388 63.04 -7.54 12.04
CA PRO A 388 63.80 -6.35 11.61
C PRO A 388 64.16 -6.32 10.11
N ASP A 389 63.98 -7.43 9.41
CA ASP A 389 64.37 -7.70 8.03
C ASP A 389 63.31 -7.35 6.97
N VAL A 390 62.15 -6.82 7.40
CA VAL A 390 61.07 -6.33 6.53
C VAL A 390 61.53 -5.10 5.75
N GLN A 391 61.50 -5.18 4.42
CA GLN A 391 61.84 -4.06 3.53
C GLN A 391 60.60 -3.29 3.07
N THR A 392 59.59 -4.01 2.59
CA THR A 392 58.31 -3.43 2.13
C THR A 392 57.16 -4.17 2.76
N PHE A 393 56.12 -3.45 3.19
CA PHE A 393 54.91 -4.02 3.77
C PHE A 393 53.69 -3.24 3.29
N THR A 394 52.67 -3.94 2.82
CA THR A 394 51.36 -3.39 2.51
C THR A 394 50.27 -4.35 2.94
N ALA A 395 49.16 -3.81 3.42
CA ALA A 395 47.98 -4.55 3.84
C ALA A 395 46.75 -3.84 3.30
N ALA A 396 45.90 -4.56 2.59
CA ALA A 396 44.64 -4.05 2.06
C ALA A 396 43.55 -5.12 2.17
N GLN A 397 42.32 -4.71 2.44
CA GLN A 397 41.17 -5.58 2.25
C GLN A 397 40.82 -5.64 0.77
N SER A 398 40.69 -6.84 0.24
CA SER A 398 40.38 -7.10 -1.17
C SER A 398 39.13 -7.97 -1.27
N LEU A 399 38.33 -7.72 -2.31
CA LEU A 399 37.13 -8.50 -2.61
C LEU A 399 37.52 -9.69 -3.47
N VAL A 400 37.11 -10.88 -3.05
CA VAL A 400 37.28 -12.14 -3.79
C VAL A 400 35.91 -12.61 -4.23
N MET A 401 35.73 -12.76 -5.55
CA MET A 401 34.53 -13.38 -6.11
C MET A 401 34.74 -14.88 -6.29
N ASN A 402 33.77 -15.67 -5.84
CA ASN A 402 33.74 -17.12 -6.03
C ASN A 402 32.74 -17.46 -7.16
N ARG A 403 33.08 -18.42 -8.02
CA ARG A 403 32.28 -18.85 -9.17
C ARG A 403 30.85 -19.30 -8.79
N ASN A 404 30.64 -19.72 -7.53
CA ASN A 404 29.38 -20.26 -7.03
C ASN A 404 28.59 -19.28 -6.12
N SER A 405 29.08 -18.05 -5.86
CA SER A 405 28.40 -17.08 -4.98
C SER A 405 28.35 -15.70 -5.65
N THR A 406 27.15 -15.12 -5.70
CA THR A 406 26.91 -13.75 -6.18
C THR A 406 27.28 -12.68 -5.15
N ARG A 407 27.61 -13.06 -3.92
CA ARG A 407 28.11 -12.14 -2.88
C ARG A 407 29.65 -12.14 -2.88
N PRO A 408 30.32 -10.99 -3.06
CA PRO A 408 31.76 -10.90 -2.94
C PRO A 408 32.17 -11.17 -1.48
N ASP A 409 33.22 -11.98 -1.29
CA ASP A 409 33.80 -12.29 0.02
C ASP A 409 35.00 -11.35 0.27
N THR A 410 35.29 -11.00 1.52
CA THR A 410 36.41 -10.11 1.85
C THR A 410 37.61 -10.91 2.34
N VAL A 411 38.78 -10.68 1.75
CA VAL A 411 40.05 -11.29 2.16
C VAL A 411 41.07 -10.19 2.39
N MET A 412 41.82 -10.29 3.49
CA MET A 412 42.95 -9.40 3.72
C MET A 412 44.16 -9.87 2.90
N LEU A 413 44.61 -9.03 1.99
CA LEU A 413 45.82 -9.27 1.20
C LEU A 413 46.97 -8.51 1.84
N VAL A 414 48.00 -9.25 2.24
CA VAL A 414 49.21 -8.69 2.83
C VAL A 414 50.37 -9.07 1.96
N TYR A 415 51.11 -8.07 1.50
CA TYR A 415 52.35 -8.26 0.75
C TYR A 415 53.51 -7.72 1.58
N ALA A 416 54.51 -8.58 1.79
CA ALA A 416 55.69 -8.25 2.57
C ALA A 416 56.94 -8.81 1.87
N ARG A 417 57.94 -7.95 1.67
CA ARG A 417 59.25 -8.33 1.13
C ARG A 417 60.28 -8.33 2.25
N PHE A 418 61.04 -9.39 2.36
CA PHE A 418 62.04 -9.55 3.43
C PHE A 418 63.44 -9.74 2.85
N SER A 419 64.44 -9.36 3.62
CA SER A 419 65.85 -9.47 3.20
C SER A 419 66.36 -10.92 3.18
N ARG A 420 65.66 -11.85 3.83
CA ARG A 420 65.99 -13.28 3.89
C ARG A 420 64.77 -14.16 3.65
N LYS A 421 65.02 -15.41 3.22
CA LYS A 421 63.96 -16.42 3.12
C LYS A 421 63.54 -16.88 4.52
N HIS A 422 62.27 -16.65 4.84
CA HIS A 422 61.68 -17.09 6.10
C HIS A 422 61.25 -18.56 6.09
N THR A 423 61.42 -19.21 7.23
CA THR A 423 60.96 -20.58 7.47
C THR A 423 59.42 -20.64 7.58
N GLN A 424 58.84 -21.82 7.36
CA GLN A 424 57.39 -22.02 7.42
C GLN A 424 56.80 -21.67 8.80
N ALA A 425 57.56 -21.89 9.87
CA ALA A 425 57.16 -21.51 11.24
C ALA A 425 57.09 -19.99 11.46
N GLU A 426 58.03 -19.22 10.89
CA GLU A 426 58.03 -17.76 10.96
C GLU A 426 56.84 -17.18 10.17
N ARG A 427 56.55 -17.72 8.97
CA ARG A 427 55.39 -17.33 8.17
C ARG A 427 54.07 -17.53 8.91
N GLN A 428 53.91 -18.66 9.61
CA GLN A 428 52.72 -18.93 10.43
C GLN A 428 52.57 -17.98 11.62
N ARG A 429 53.68 -17.53 12.22
CA ARG A 429 53.65 -16.54 13.31
C ARG A 429 53.16 -15.18 12.81
N ILE A 430 53.65 -14.74 11.65
CA ILE A 430 53.21 -13.50 11.01
C ILE A 430 51.72 -13.55 10.68
N GLU A 431 51.25 -14.67 10.13
CA GLU A 431 49.84 -14.85 9.79
C GLU A 431 48.94 -14.81 11.04
N LYS A 432 49.31 -15.53 12.11
CA LYS A 432 48.55 -15.50 13.38
C LYS A 432 48.53 -14.12 14.03
N TRP A 433 49.64 -13.39 13.98
CA TRP A 433 49.71 -12.02 14.48
C TRP A 433 48.80 -11.08 13.67
N LEU A 434 48.84 -11.16 12.34
CA LEU A 434 47.96 -10.39 11.46
C LEU A 434 46.48 -10.72 11.70
N GLN A 435 46.12 -11.99 11.91
CA GLN A 435 44.74 -12.41 12.22
C GLN A 435 44.22 -11.79 13.52
N SER A 436 45.06 -11.75 14.55
CA SER A 436 44.73 -11.14 15.84
C SER A 436 44.55 -9.61 15.71
N ARG A 437 45.52 -8.94 15.07
CA ARG A 437 45.55 -7.47 15.00
C ARG A 437 44.46 -6.89 14.12
N THR A 438 44.16 -7.57 13.01
CA THR A 438 43.19 -7.08 12.01
C THR A 438 41.80 -7.67 12.15
N LYS A 439 41.60 -8.58 13.13
CA LYS A 439 40.35 -9.32 13.39
C LYS A 439 39.78 -10.05 12.16
N SER A 440 40.60 -10.24 11.13
CA SER A 440 40.21 -10.83 9.85
C SER A 440 40.48 -12.32 9.86
N LYS A 441 39.43 -13.14 9.63
CA LYS A 441 39.53 -14.61 9.67
C LYS A 441 40.24 -15.22 8.45
N ARG A 442 40.35 -14.47 7.35
CA ARG A 442 40.99 -14.90 6.09
C ARG A 442 42.05 -13.90 5.67
N ILE A 443 43.31 -14.33 5.76
CA ILE A 443 44.48 -13.54 5.38
C ILE A 443 45.24 -14.30 4.31
N LYS A 444 45.62 -13.61 3.24
CA LYS A 444 46.50 -14.15 2.21
C LYS A 444 47.81 -13.37 2.26
N LEU A 445 48.83 -14.03 2.80
CA LEU A 445 50.18 -13.48 2.92
C LEU A 445 51.02 -13.86 1.68
N LEU A 446 51.50 -12.84 0.97
CA LEU A 446 52.44 -12.96 -0.14
C LEU A 446 53.81 -12.49 0.36
N VAL A 447 54.76 -13.43 0.47
CA VAL A 447 56.12 -13.17 0.94
C VAL A 447 57.09 -13.32 -0.23
N GLU A 448 57.84 -12.25 -0.51
CA GLU A 448 58.94 -12.25 -1.48
C GLU A 448 60.30 -12.17 -0.78
#